data_AF-A0A0M8P2S8-F1
#
_entry.id   AF-A0A0M8P2S8-F1
#
_cell.length_a   1.000
_cell.length_b   1.000
_cell.length_c   1.000
_cell.angle_alpha   90.00
_cell.angle_beta   90.00
_cell.angle_gamma   90.00
#
_symmetry.space_group_name_H-M   'P 1'
#
loop_
_entity.id
_entity.type
_entity.pdbx_description
1 polymer ?
#
loop_
_entity_poly.entity_id
_entity_poly.type
_entity_poly.pdbx_seq_one_letter_code
_entity_poly.pdbx_strand_id
1 'polypeptide(L)'
;MTNCILTESVIDEMKEKMRNIYAELGKVEKSCTEKIEDVSQMNENTMLSHDQWNTITSLHQELLEKHYDFFVVSQDLAAIATIGNLAEKHNMPARMWSYGIYRYLELLRKHRAHSLDVQEHLLNFTRLSYLMVTLLLERISPFREIWTECLGDLARYRMAVEDTDGADQRTWAEVSRFWYNHATDQCPEAGRIQNHLAVISRPDTLQQFFYYTKALIIARPFSDAWASMKQLVHSIPGAPGDRNILVNSFMAAHGARILDLPVEQFALRSRIFLTNLRQDVGRLGQEAQQGIFVTCCNIGAILQYGNKDGFIATEFNSTDNTTLGDAYALAKQWASKAHVDPNSHVSTDLSSQYAFSASSFAFHTLAIILNQPDDWNLQPAVHVSMAFLWCLTLHPAVIQRLERLVPWSILANYLNSLFQPNVNISTIKGKSFPRIDGTTPQQLPEDLLIRGHTWSRLYYPAMFFDATAMAEDRPLIEDPSTMLLRVHRCLWLGMQIASVCLTRIHYNVLWSNLVLI
;
A
#
# COMPACT_ATOMS: atom_id res chain seq x y z
N MET A 1 53.64 -13.13 11.38
CA MET A 1 52.41 -13.11 12.19
C MET A 1 52.33 -11.76 12.87
N THR A 2 51.88 -10.75 12.13
CA THR A 2 51.80 -9.37 12.60
C THR A 2 50.41 -8.90 12.20
N ASN A 3 49.43 -9.05 13.09
CA ASN A 3 48.09 -8.44 13.03
C ASN A 3 47.28 -8.91 14.25
N CYS A 4 47.34 -8.19 15.37
CA CYS A 4 46.31 -8.19 16.43
C CYS A 4 46.55 -7.22 17.61
N ILE A 5 47.32 -6.13 17.43
CA ILE A 5 47.53 -5.13 18.51
C ILE A 5 46.88 -3.78 18.15
N LEU A 6 46.37 -3.62 16.93
CA LEU A 6 45.71 -2.40 16.45
C LEU A 6 44.23 -2.27 16.87
N THR A 7 43.65 -3.21 17.63
CA THR A 7 42.19 -3.29 17.79
C THR A 7 41.65 -2.61 19.05
N GLU A 8 42.26 -2.76 20.23
CA GLU A 8 41.64 -2.28 21.48
C GLU A 8 41.80 -0.75 21.69
N SER A 9 42.99 -0.21 21.44
CA SER A 9 43.24 1.24 21.56
C SER A 9 42.41 2.06 20.58
N VAL A 10 42.22 1.57 19.35
CA VAL A 10 41.40 2.24 18.32
C VAL A 10 39.93 2.20 18.71
N ILE A 11 39.44 1.06 19.24
CA ILE A 11 38.08 0.94 19.74
C ILE A 11 37.83 1.91 20.91
N ASP A 12 38.78 2.06 21.84
CA ASP A 12 38.63 2.97 22.98
C ASP A 12 38.67 4.45 22.56
N GLU A 13 39.51 4.81 21.60
CA GLU A 13 39.49 6.14 20.96
C GLU A 13 38.12 6.41 20.30
N MET A 14 37.56 5.42 19.59
CA MET A 14 36.26 5.54 18.96
C MET A 14 35.12 5.66 19.97
N LYS A 15 35.19 4.94 21.11
CA LYS A 15 34.23 5.10 22.21
C LYS A 15 34.29 6.50 22.81
N GLU A 16 35.48 7.05 23.00
CA GLU A 16 35.66 8.42 23.50
C GLU A 16 35.11 9.44 22.51
N LYS A 17 35.48 9.32 21.23
CA LYS A 17 34.95 10.16 20.14
C LYS A 17 33.42 10.10 20.11
N MET A 18 32.85 8.91 20.21
CA MET A 18 31.39 8.70 20.22
C MET A 18 30.71 9.34 21.42
N ARG A 19 31.30 9.23 22.62
CA ARG A 19 30.81 9.90 23.83
C ARG A 19 30.81 11.42 23.68
N ASN A 20 31.87 11.98 23.11
CA ASN A 20 31.98 13.42 22.86
C ASN A 20 30.96 13.89 21.83
N ILE A 21 30.80 13.18 20.70
CA ILE A 21 29.77 13.51 19.69
C ILE A 21 28.37 13.47 20.31
N TYR A 22 28.05 12.42 21.07
CA TYR A 22 26.74 12.29 21.71
C TYR A 22 26.46 13.42 22.72
N ALA A 23 27.47 13.83 23.49
CA ALA A 23 27.33 14.92 24.45
C ALA A 23 27.10 16.28 23.76
N GLU A 24 27.88 16.59 22.72
CA GLU A 24 27.71 17.83 21.94
C GLU A 24 26.36 17.84 21.21
N LEU A 25 25.98 16.71 20.58
CA LEU A 25 24.69 16.55 19.92
C LEU A 25 23.53 16.86 20.87
N GLY A 26 23.56 16.34 22.11
CA GLY A 26 22.54 16.62 23.11
C GLY A 26 22.44 18.10 23.49
N LYS A 27 23.56 18.84 23.50
CA LYS A 27 23.56 20.30 23.74
C LYS A 27 22.92 21.03 22.56
N VAL A 28 23.30 20.71 21.33
CA VAL A 28 22.77 21.36 20.13
C VAL A 28 21.27 21.06 19.97
N GLU A 29 20.84 19.81 20.18
CA GLU A 29 19.41 19.45 20.18
C GLU A 29 18.58 20.28 21.17
N LYS A 30 19.12 20.49 22.37
CA LYS A 30 18.47 21.31 23.40
C LYS A 30 18.33 22.76 22.92
N SER A 31 19.41 23.34 22.39
CA SER A 31 19.41 24.71 21.84
C SER A 31 18.42 24.86 20.69
N CYS A 32 18.35 23.90 19.76
CA CYS A 32 17.36 23.90 18.67
C CYS A 32 15.93 23.92 19.23
N THR A 33 15.67 23.07 20.23
CA THR A 33 14.34 22.93 20.83
C THR A 33 13.92 24.21 21.54
N GLU A 34 14.78 24.76 22.40
CA GLU A 34 14.55 26.03 23.08
C GLU A 34 14.26 27.16 22.07
N LYS A 35 15.04 27.22 20.98
CA LYS A 35 14.87 28.27 19.98
C LYS A 35 13.57 28.14 19.18
N ILE A 36 13.15 26.92 18.83
CA ILE A 36 11.85 26.68 18.19
C ILE A 36 10.70 27.03 19.13
N GLU A 37 10.82 26.69 20.41
CA GLU A 37 9.80 27.01 21.44
C GLU A 37 9.68 28.52 21.64
N ASP A 38 10.81 29.24 21.74
CA ASP A 38 10.84 30.70 21.84
C ASP A 38 10.07 31.37 20.70
N VAL A 39 10.32 30.94 19.45
CA VAL A 39 9.63 31.50 18.27
C VAL A 39 8.16 31.07 18.25
N SER A 40 7.85 29.82 18.60
CA SER A 40 6.48 29.30 18.60
C SER A 40 5.58 29.98 19.64
N GLN A 41 6.17 30.55 20.71
CA GLN A 41 5.45 31.34 21.72
C GLN A 41 5.25 32.81 21.31
N MET A 42 5.95 33.29 20.28
CA MET A 42 5.69 34.61 19.72
C MET A 42 4.33 34.64 19.03
N ASN A 43 3.74 35.83 18.90
CA ASN A 43 2.53 35.99 18.09
C ASN A 43 2.85 35.55 16.66
N GLU A 44 1.97 34.79 16.01
CA GLU A 44 2.15 34.27 14.64
C GLU A 44 2.46 35.38 13.63
N ASN A 45 2.03 36.62 13.89
CA ASN A 45 2.32 37.79 13.05
C ASN A 45 3.68 38.46 13.32
N THR A 46 4.46 37.96 14.27
CA THR A 46 5.76 38.53 14.63
C THR A 46 6.78 38.18 13.55
N MET A 47 7.32 39.18 12.87
CA MET A 47 8.36 38.99 11.87
C MET A 47 9.73 38.88 12.54
N LEU A 48 10.39 37.74 12.34
CA LEU A 48 11.81 37.58 12.67
C LEU A 48 12.69 38.29 11.63
N SER A 49 13.83 38.80 12.07
CA SER A 49 14.82 39.38 11.16
C SER A 49 15.58 38.30 10.37
N HIS A 50 16.19 38.69 9.26
CA HIS A 50 17.05 37.82 8.45
C HIS A 50 18.16 37.15 9.30
N ASP A 51 18.81 37.91 10.19
CA ASP A 51 19.87 37.40 11.07
C ASP A 51 19.34 36.36 12.08
N GLN A 52 18.11 36.52 12.55
CA GLN A 52 17.47 35.54 13.42
C GLN A 52 17.21 34.22 12.69
N TRP A 53 16.71 34.28 11.45
CA TRP A 53 16.52 33.09 10.62
C TRP A 53 17.83 32.41 10.24
N ASN A 54 18.87 33.16 9.91
CA ASN A 54 20.22 32.63 9.70
C ASN A 54 20.72 31.88 10.93
N THR A 55 20.59 32.48 12.11
CA THR A 55 21.02 31.86 13.37
C THR A 55 20.31 30.53 13.64
N ILE A 56 18.98 30.50 13.46
CA ILE A 56 18.19 29.28 13.64
C ILE A 56 18.59 28.24 12.59
N THR A 57 18.73 28.65 11.32
CA THR A 57 19.15 27.76 10.23
C THR A 57 20.49 27.11 10.54
N SER A 58 21.52 27.90 10.87
CA SER A 58 22.87 27.40 11.15
C SER A 58 22.89 26.41 12.32
N LEU A 59 22.07 26.65 13.34
CA LEU A 59 21.96 25.72 14.47
C LEU A 59 21.38 24.36 14.06
N HIS A 60 20.35 24.36 13.20
CA HIS A 60 19.80 23.12 12.65
C HIS A 60 20.76 22.43 11.67
N GLN A 61 21.56 23.19 10.90
CA GLN A 61 22.62 22.63 10.05
C GLN A 61 23.67 21.91 10.89
N GLU A 62 24.16 22.55 11.96
CA GLU A 62 25.10 21.94 12.91
C GLU A 62 24.51 20.66 13.51
N LEU A 63 23.24 20.66 13.89
CA LEU A 63 22.60 19.46 14.44
C LEU A 63 22.61 18.29 13.45
N LEU A 64 22.32 18.53 12.16
CA LEU A 64 22.38 17.49 11.13
C LEU A 64 23.80 16.96 10.92
N GLU A 65 24.80 17.84 10.95
CA GLU A 65 26.21 17.45 10.89
C GLU A 65 26.60 16.56 12.08
N LYS A 66 26.19 16.90 13.30
CA LYS A 66 26.45 16.06 14.49
C LYS A 66 25.77 14.69 14.39
N HIS A 67 24.54 14.63 13.88
CA HIS A 67 23.88 13.34 13.63
C HIS A 67 24.64 12.53 12.58
N TYR A 68 25.09 13.15 11.49
CA TYR A 68 25.88 12.48 10.46
C TYR A 68 27.19 11.91 11.03
N ASP A 69 27.94 12.71 11.78
CA ASP A 69 29.16 12.28 12.46
C ASP A 69 28.89 11.09 13.39
N PHE A 70 27.79 11.15 14.16
CA PHE A 70 27.36 10.07 15.03
C PHE A 70 27.13 8.78 14.24
N PHE A 71 26.39 8.84 13.12
CA PHE A 71 26.12 7.65 12.31
C PHE A 71 27.39 7.08 11.69
N VAL A 72 28.24 7.93 11.10
CA VAL A 72 29.50 7.50 10.47
C VAL A 72 30.41 6.81 11.49
N VAL A 73 30.59 7.40 12.68
CA VAL A 73 31.41 6.78 13.74
C VAL A 73 30.79 5.49 14.26
N SER A 74 29.46 5.44 14.44
CA SER A 74 28.78 4.23 14.93
C SER A 74 28.91 3.04 13.96
N GLN A 75 29.00 3.30 12.65
CA GLN A 75 29.03 2.28 11.61
C GLN A 75 30.44 2.02 11.05
N ASP A 76 31.46 2.58 11.66
CA ASP A 76 32.83 2.30 11.28
C ASP A 76 33.18 0.83 11.56
N LEU A 77 33.75 0.16 10.55
CA LEU A 77 34.06 -1.26 10.56
C LEU A 77 34.89 -1.70 11.78
N ALA A 78 35.77 -0.83 12.29
CA ALA A 78 36.63 -1.14 13.42
C ALA A 78 35.89 -1.27 14.75
N ALA A 79 34.75 -0.57 14.91
CA ALA A 79 34.03 -0.52 16.18
C ALA A 79 32.53 -0.86 16.09
N ILE A 80 32.00 -1.16 14.90
CA ILE A 80 30.57 -1.46 14.69
C ILE A 80 30.04 -2.55 15.63
N ALA A 81 30.86 -3.57 15.94
CA ALA A 81 30.50 -4.62 16.88
C ALA A 81 30.29 -4.13 18.33
N THR A 82 30.92 -3.02 18.71
CA THR A 82 30.86 -2.46 20.07
C THR A 82 29.88 -1.29 20.19
N ILE A 83 29.90 -0.37 19.21
CA ILE A 83 29.13 0.90 19.27
C ILE A 83 28.03 1.02 18.21
N GLY A 84 27.93 0.09 17.27
CA GLY A 84 26.95 0.17 16.16
C GLY A 84 25.50 0.17 16.60
N ASN A 85 25.17 -0.54 17.70
CA ASN A 85 23.81 -0.59 18.26
C ASN A 85 23.42 0.71 19.00
N LEU A 86 24.35 1.66 19.21
CA LEU A 86 24.02 2.90 19.92
C LEU A 86 23.02 3.77 19.14
N ALA A 87 23.05 3.73 17.80
CA ALA A 87 22.14 4.48 16.97
C ALA A 87 20.67 4.05 17.18
N GLU A 88 20.43 2.74 17.25
CA GLU A 88 19.10 2.18 17.55
C GLU A 88 18.73 2.42 19.02
N LYS A 89 19.64 2.09 19.96
CA LYS A 89 19.42 2.28 21.40
C LYS A 89 19.02 3.71 21.77
N HIS A 90 19.57 4.70 21.09
CA HIS A 90 19.29 6.11 21.36
C HIS A 90 18.25 6.73 20.39
N ASN A 91 17.60 5.92 19.56
CA ASN A 91 16.60 6.35 18.58
C ASN A 91 17.10 7.49 17.67
N MET A 92 18.36 7.42 17.25
CA MET A 92 19.03 8.48 16.51
C MET A 92 18.32 8.88 15.21
N PRO A 93 17.78 7.93 14.40
CA PRO A 93 17.02 8.31 13.20
C PRO A 93 15.78 9.13 13.53
N ALA A 94 15.00 8.72 14.54
CA ALA A 94 13.79 9.42 14.96
C ALA A 94 14.10 10.81 15.55
N ARG A 95 15.21 10.94 16.30
CA ARG A 95 15.69 12.21 16.86
C ARG A 95 16.14 13.17 15.76
N MET A 96 16.96 12.70 14.82
CA MET A 96 17.40 13.49 13.67
C MET A 96 16.21 14.00 12.86
N TRP A 97 15.25 13.12 12.56
CA TRP A 97 14.02 13.52 11.88
C TRP A 97 13.23 14.56 12.69
N SER A 98 12.96 14.28 13.96
CA SER A 98 12.07 15.13 14.77
C SER A 98 12.70 16.49 15.12
N TYR A 99 13.90 16.49 15.70
CA TYR A 99 14.57 17.68 16.22
C TYR A 99 15.44 18.37 15.18
N GLY A 100 16.08 17.61 14.30
CA GLY A 100 16.94 18.14 13.24
C GLY A 100 16.15 18.74 12.09
N ILE A 101 15.16 17.99 11.56
CA ILE A 101 14.52 18.29 10.27
C ILE A 101 13.10 18.82 10.45
N TYR A 102 12.19 17.97 10.91
CA TYR A 102 10.74 18.17 10.82
C TYR A 102 10.25 19.42 11.55
N ARG A 103 10.65 19.61 12.81
CA ARG A 103 10.19 20.76 13.60
C ARG A 103 10.61 22.09 12.97
N TYR A 104 11.80 22.15 12.38
CA TYR A 104 12.26 23.37 11.71
C TYR A 104 11.56 23.61 10.37
N LEU A 105 11.36 22.56 9.57
CA LEU A 105 10.56 22.66 8.35
C LEU A 105 9.14 23.14 8.63
N GLU A 106 8.51 22.64 9.70
CA GLU A 106 7.17 23.10 10.11
C GLU A 106 7.17 24.56 10.56
N LEU A 107 8.19 25.01 11.29
CA LEU A 107 8.35 26.41 11.67
C LEU A 107 8.44 27.31 10.42
N LEU A 108 9.34 26.97 9.49
CA LEU A 108 9.51 27.68 8.23
C LEU A 108 8.22 27.68 7.38
N ARG A 109 7.52 26.54 7.32
CA ARG A 109 6.26 26.41 6.57
C ARG A 109 5.17 27.33 7.13
N LYS A 110 5.05 27.45 8.45
CA LYS A 110 4.10 28.35 9.10
C LYS A 110 4.38 29.83 8.78
N HIS A 111 5.65 30.20 8.72
CA HIS A 111 6.07 31.59 8.47
C HIS A 111 6.31 31.94 6.99
N ARG A 112 6.12 30.99 6.08
CA ARG A 112 6.42 31.13 4.65
C ARG A 112 5.77 32.34 3.99
N ALA A 113 4.55 32.68 4.37
CA ALA A 113 3.80 33.79 3.77
C ALA A 113 4.30 35.19 4.21
N HIS A 114 5.23 35.28 5.15
CA HIS A 114 5.66 36.57 5.71
C HIS A 114 6.79 37.24 4.93
N SER A 115 7.72 36.48 4.33
CA SER A 115 8.81 37.07 3.53
C SER A 115 9.44 36.08 2.54
N LEU A 116 10.08 36.64 1.50
CA LEU A 116 10.86 35.87 0.52
C LEU A 116 12.07 35.17 1.17
N ASP A 117 12.68 35.78 2.19
CA ASP A 117 13.81 35.20 2.91
C ASP A 117 13.45 33.87 3.58
N VAL A 118 12.25 33.76 4.18
CA VAL A 118 11.79 32.51 4.82
C VAL A 118 11.61 31.41 3.78
N GLN A 119 11.12 31.76 2.59
CA GLN A 119 11.02 30.82 1.48
C GLN A 119 12.42 30.34 1.07
N GLU A 120 13.40 31.21 0.93
CA GLU A 120 14.78 30.81 0.63
C GLU A 120 15.35 29.84 1.70
N HIS A 121 15.15 30.14 2.99
CA HIS A 121 15.54 29.25 4.08
C HIS A 121 14.88 27.88 3.98
N LEU A 122 13.57 27.82 3.69
CA LEU A 122 12.82 26.59 3.50
C LEU A 122 13.36 25.75 2.34
N LEU A 123 13.63 26.40 1.20
CA LEU A 123 14.15 25.72 0.02
C LEU A 123 15.58 25.20 0.26
N ASN A 124 16.46 26.02 0.83
CA ASN A 124 17.85 25.67 1.10
C ASN A 124 17.96 24.57 2.16
N PHE A 125 17.18 24.67 3.25
CA PHE A 125 17.20 23.69 4.32
C PHE A 125 16.58 22.35 3.89
N THR A 126 15.52 22.36 3.07
CA THR A 126 14.97 21.13 2.48
C THR A 126 16.00 20.44 1.58
N ARG A 127 16.72 21.20 0.74
CA ARG A 127 17.80 20.67 -0.12
C ARG A 127 18.93 20.06 0.70
N LEU A 128 19.40 20.75 1.73
CA LEU A 128 20.45 20.25 2.62
C LEU A 128 20.01 18.95 3.31
N SER A 129 18.80 18.94 3.88
CA SER A 129 18.24 17.77 4.55
C SER A 129 18.13 16.58 3.59
N TYR A 130 17.68 16.82 2.36
CA TYR A 130 17.60 15.78 1.32
C TYR A 130 18.98 15.20 1.02
N LEU A 131 19.99 16.04 0.76
CA LEU A 131 21.36 15.59 0.51
C LEU A 131 21.94 14.80 1.69
N MET A 132 21.72 15.27 2.92
CA MET A 132 22.20 14.60 4.12
C MET A 132 21.59 13.21 4.27
N VAL A 133 20.27 13.08 4.08
CA VAL A 133 19.59 11.78 4.17
C VAL A 133 20.00 10.86 3.01
N THR A 134 20.23 11.38 1.80
CA THR A 134 20.78 10.60 0.69
C THR A 134 22.17 10.04 1.03
N LEU A 135 23.06 10.84 1.60
CA LEU A 135 24.38 10.37 2.05
C LEU A 135 24.27 9.29 3.12
N LEU A 136 23.32 9.42 4.05
CA LEU A 136 23.04 8.39 5.05
C LEU A 136 22.48 7.11 4.42
N LEU A 137 21.59 7.21 3.44
CA LEU A 137 21.07 6.05 2.70
C LEU A 137 22.19 5.28 2.00
N GLU A 138 23.13 5.98 1.37
CA GLU A 138 24.27 5.39 0.66
C GLU A 138 25.28 4.75 1.60
N ARG A 139 25.53 5.35 2.77
CA ARG A 139 26.63 4.93 3.68
C ARG A 139 26.18 4.03 4.82
N ILE A 140 24.93 4.12 5.26
CA ILE A 140 24.45 3.54 6.53
C ILE A 140 23.34 2.52 6.27
N SER A 141 23.73 1.25 6.18
CA SER A 141 22.85 0.11 5.86
C SER A 141 21.69 -0.13 6.86
N PRO A 142 21.88 -0.09 8.20
CA PRO A 142 20.85 -0.57 9.14
C PRO A 142 19.54 0.22 9.19
N PHE A 143 19.49 1.42 8.58
CA PHE A 143 18.34 2.32 8.65
C PHE A 143 17.80 2.72 7.27
N ARG A 144 18.14 1.96 6.21
CA ARG A 144 17.74 2.28 4.83
C ARG A 144 16.24 2.52 4.68
N GLU A 145 15.41 1.73 5.35
CA GLU A 145 13.94 1.88 5.32
C GLU A 145 13.51 3.26 5.84
N ILE A 146 14.10 3.72 6.95
CA ILE A 146 13.82 5.03 7.55
C ILE A 146 14.26 6.15 6.61
N TRP A 147 15.48 6.05 6.06
CA TRP A 147 16.01 7.06 5.15
C TRP A 147 15.23 7.16 3.84
N THR A 148 14.78 6.03 3.31
CA THR A 148 13.91 5.96 2.13
C THR A 148 12.59 6.71 2.38
N GLU A 149 11.96 6.48 3.54
CA GLU A 149 10.74 7.21 3.91
C GLU A 149 10.99 8.71 4.10
N CYS A 150 12.07 9.09 4.81
CA CYS A 150 12.45 10.49 5.01
C CYS A 150 12.68 11.23 3.68
N LEU A 151 13.28 10.58 2.68
CA LEU A 151 13.47 11.17 1.35
C LEU A 151 12.14 11.39 0.62
N GLY A 152 11.20 10.46 0.77
CA GLY A 152 9.83 10.63 0.28
C GLY A 152 9.11 11.81 0.94
N ASP A 153 9.25 11.96 2.25
CA ASP A 153 8.68 13.07 3.02
C ASP A 153 9.33 14.41 2.66
N LEU A 154 10.65 14.48 2.51
CA LEU A 154 11.37 15.69 2.09
C LEU A 154 10.99 16.12 0.66
N ALA A 155 10.87 15.16 -0.27
CA ALA A 155 10.38 15.43 -1.61
C ALA A 155 8.93 15.93 -1.59
N ARG A 156 8.08 15.38 -0.71
CA ARG A 156 6.70 15.85 -0.51
C ARG A 156 6.64 17.26 0.07
N TYR A 157 7.50 17.59 1.03
CA TYR A 157 7.65 18.97 1.51
C TYR A 157 8.02 19.90 0.36
N ARG A 158 9.01 19.50 -0.44
CA ARG A 158 9.45 20.30 -1.59
C ARG A 158 8.33 20.53 -2.60
N MET A 159 7.58 19.48 -2.94
CA MET A 159 6.38 19.56 -3.79
C MET A 159 5.32 20.55 -3.26
N ALA A 160 5.12 20.61 -1.94
CA ALA A 160 4.13 21.50 -1.32
C ALA A 160 4.59 22.96 -1.21
N VAL A 161 5.90 23.23 -1.33
CA VAL A 161 6.49 24.56 -1.14
C VAL A 161 6.89 25.27 -2.43
N GLU A 162 6.76 24.63 -3.59
CA GLU A 162 6.98 25.32 -4.86
C GLU A 162 5.75 26.14 -5.27
N ASP A 163 5.94 27.44 -5.40
CA ASP A 163 4.96 28.42 -5.89
C ASP A 163 5.04 28.66 -7.41
N THR A 164 6.12 28.21 -8.07
CA THR A 164 6.40 28.46 -9.49
C THR A 164 5.91 27.34 -10.39
N ASP A 165 5.63 27.70 -11.66
CA ASP A 165 5.09 26.88 -12.77
C ASP A 165 5.10 25.38 -12.49
N GLY A 166 3.92 24.73 -12.56
CA GLY A 166 3.68 23.37 -12.05
C GLY A 166 4.54 22.22 -12.59
N ALA A 167 5.57 22.50 -13.40
CA ALA A 167 6.65 21.56 -13.72
C ALA A 167 7.43 21.10 -12.48
N ASP A 168 7.92 22.02 -11.64
CA ASP A 168 8.73 21.64 -10.46
C ASP A 168 7.90 20.84 -9.45
N GLN A 169 6.65 21.26 -9.23
CA GLN A 169 5.71 20.50 -8.40
C GLN A 169 5.49 19.08 -8.93
N ARG A 170 5.34 18.90 -10.26
CA ARG A 170 5.21 17.57 -10.87
C ARG A 170 6.47 16.73 -10.67
N THR A 171 7.65 17.31 -10.88
CA THR A 171 8.92 16.61 -10.66
C THR A 171 9.06 16.15 -9.21
N TRP A 172 8.78 17.01 -8.23
CA TRP A 172 8.87 16.61 -6.82
C TRP A 172 7.77 15.63 -6.40
N ALA A 173 6.60 15.68 -7.02
CA ALA A 173 5.57 14.64 -6.86
C ALA A 173 6.06 13.27 -7.36
N GLU A 174 6.77 13.24 -8.51
CA GLU A 174 7.38 12.02 -9.04
C GLU A 174 8.50 11.51 -8.15
N VAL A 175 9.39 12.38 -7.65
CA VAL A 175 10.47 12.00 -6.72
C VAL A 175 9.90 11.47 -5.40
N SER A 176 8.83 12.08 -4.87
CA SER A 176 8.17 11.60 -3.66
C SER A 176 7.54 10.22 -3.89
N ARG A 177 6.82 10.05 -5.01
CA ARG A 177 6.24 8.75 -5.41
C ARG A 177 7.29 7.67 -5.60
N PHE A 178 8.42 8.03 -6.19
CA PHE A 178 9.56 7.14 -6.37
C PHE A 178 10.04 6.57 -5.04
N TRP A 179 10.34 7.44 -4.06
CA TRP A 179 10.82 7.00 -2.75
C TRP A 179 9.79 6.18 -1.98
N TYR A 180 8.52 6.57 -1.98
CA TYR A 180 7.50 5.78 -1.31
C TYR A 180 7.28 4.42 -1.98
N ASN A 181 7.32 4.33 -3.32
CA ASN A 181 7.26 3.04 -4.00
C ASN A 181 8.46 2.15 -3.61
N HIS A 182 9.68 2.71 -3.57
CA HIS A 182 10.86 1.98 -3.11
C HIS A 182 10.70 1.48 -1.66
N ALA A 183 10.16 2.32 -0.77
CA ALA A 183 9.85 1.91 0.61
C ALA A 183 8.80 0.80 0.66
N THR A 184 7.77 0.82 -0.20
CA THR A 184 6.79 -0.28 -0.27
C THR A 184 7.38 -1.57 -0.81
N ASP A 185 8.40 -1.52 -1.66
CA ASP A 185 9.05 -2.73 -2.18
C ASP A 185 9.87 -3.44 -1.10
N GLN A 186 10.54 -2.66 -0.26
CA GLN A 186 11.29 -3.13 0.91
C GLN A 186 10.36 -3.65 2.01
N CYS A 187 9.25 -2.95 2.24
CA CYS A 187 8.36 -3.20 3.36
C CYS A 187 6.88 -3.22 2.90
N PRO A 188 6.48 -4.21 2.09
CA PRO A 188 5.15 -4.26 1.46
C PRO A 188 4.02 -4.46 2.47
N GLU A 189 4.33 -4.90 3.69
CA GLU A 189 3.35 -5.18 4.74
C GLU A 189 2.98 -3.96 5.59
N ALA A 190 3.70 -2.84 5.46
CA ALA A 190 3.45 -1.66 6.28
C ALA A 190 2.41 -0.71 5.67
N GLY A 191 1.32 -0.48 6.40
CA GLY A 191 0.27 0.46 6.00
C GLY A 191 0.70 1.93 6.01
N ARG A 192 1.72 2.28 6.80
CA ARG A 192 2.19 3.67 6.95
C ARG A 192 2.65 4.27 5.62
N ILE A 193 3.43 3.53 4.84
CA ILE A 193 3.91 4.00 3.54
C ILE A 193 2.76 4.05 2.51
N GLN A 194 1.80 3.13 2.59
CA GLN A 194 0.58 3.19 1.76
C GLN A 194 -0.23 4.46 2.04
N ASN A 195 -0.34 4.87 3.30
CA ASN A 195 -0.98 6.14 3.66
C ASN A 195 -0.26 7.35 3.05
N HIS A 196 1.07 7.35 2.98
CA HIS A 196 1.82 8.41 2.28
C HIS A 196 1.52 8.44 0.78
N LEU A 197 1.49 7.27 0.13
CA LEU A 197 1.07 7.14 -1.27
C LEU A 197 -0.34 7.69 -1.48
N ALA A 198 -1.27 7.47 -0.55
CA ALA A 198 -2.59 8.08 -0.60
C ALA A 198 -2.50 9.61 -0.62
N VAL A 199 -1.75 10.22 0.32
CA VAL A 199 -1.63 11.69 0.41
C VAL A 199 -1.11 12.32 -0.89
N ILE A 200 -0.14 11.69 -1.56
CA ILE A 200 0.45 12.21 -2.80
C ILE A 200 -0.33 11.83 -4.07
N SER A 201 -1.40 11.04 -3.96
CA SER A 201 -2.25 10.66 -5.10
C SER A 201 -3.24 11.76 -5.50
N ARG A 202 -3.23 12.93 -4.84
CA ARG A 202 -4.06 14.07 -5.22
C ARG A 202 -3.71 14.56 -6.63
N PRO A 203 -4.70 14.94 -7.47
CA PRO A 203 -6.14 15.03 -7.16
C PRO A 203 -6.95 13.74 -7.41
N ASP A 204 -6.34 12.60 -7.74
CA ASP A 204 -7.05 11.34 -8.00
C ASP A 204 -7.68 10.79 -6.71
N THR A 205 -9.00 10.92 -6.60
CA THR A 205 -9.76 10.49 -5.42
C THR A 205 -9.90 8.98 -5.32
N LEU A 206 -9.93 8.26 -6.46
CA LEU A 206 -10.03 6.80 -6.46
C LEU A 206 -8.72 6.18 -6.00
N GLN A 207 -7.59 6.68 -6.52
CA GLN A 207 -6.26 6.23 -6.10
C GLN A 207 -5.98 6.57 -4.63
N GLN A 208 -6.34 7.77 -4.18
CA GLN A 208 -6.31 8.12 -2.74
C GLN A 208 -7.08 7.11 -1.90
N PHE A 209 -8.32 6.81 -2.28
CA PHE A 209 -9.19 5.89 -1.55
C PHE A 209 -8.65 4.46 -1.54
N PHE A 210 -8.08 4.01 -2.66
CA PHE A 210 -7.39 2.73 -2.75
C PHE A 210 -6.23 2.63 -1.76
N TYR A 211 -5.31 3.60 -1.74
CA TYR A 211 -4.15 3.54 -0.86
C TYR A 211 -4.53 3.66 0.62
N TYR A 212 -5.52 4.49 0.98
CA TYR A 212 -6.06 4.49 2.34
C TYR A 212 -6.70 3.15 2.70
N THR A 213 -7.44 2.53 1.76
CA THR A 213 -8.02 1.20 1.99
C THR A 213 -6.93 0.17 2.20
N LYS A 214 -5.93 0.11 1.33
CA LYS A 214 -4.78 -0.78 1.44
C LYS A 214 -4.07 -0.59 2.78
N ALA A 215 -3.82 0.66 3.21
CA ALA A 215 -3.19 0.96 4.50
C ALA A 215 -3.92 0.35 5.70
N LEU A 216 -5.23 0.11 5.61
CA LEU A 216 -6.06 -0.43 6.68
C LEU A 216 -6.19 -1.97 6.67
N ILE A 217 -6.02 -2.62 5.51
CA ILE A 217 -6.26 -4.07 5.33
C ILE A 217 -4.98 -4.88 5.03
N ILE A 218 -3.83 -4.26 5.20
CA ILE A 218 -2.51 -4.86 5.02
C ILE A 218 -2.04 -5.54 6.31
N ALA A 219 -1.02 -6.40 6.24
CA ALA A 219 -0.57 -7.20 7.39
C ALA A 219 -0.17 -6.37 8.63
N ARG A 220 0.41 -5.17 8.46
CA ARG A 220 0.64 -4.19 9.53
C ARG A 220 -0.16 -2.92 9.27
N PRO A 221 -1.44 -2.87 9.68
CA PRO A 221 -2.34 -1.76 9.40
C PRO A 221 -1.85 -0.43 10.00
N PHE A 222 -2.19 0.68 9.32
CA PHE A 222 -1.99 2.03 9.84
C PHE A 222 -3.36 2.67 10.13
N SER A 223 -3.78 2.64 11.40
CA SER A 223 -5.12 3.05 11.83
C SER A 223 -5.47 4.49 11.50
N ASP A 224 -4.48 5.39 11.49
CA ASP A 224 -4.71 6.83 11.25
C ASP A 224 -5.20 7.10 9.83
N ALA A 225 -4.99 6.18 8.89
CA ALA A 225 -5.55 6.23 7.55
C ALA A 225 -7.10 6.30 7.56
N TRP A 226 -7.75 5.78 8.61
CA TRP A 226 -9.21 5.81 8.74
C TRP A 226 -9.75 7.24 8.86
N ALA A 227 -9.08 8.11 9.62
CA ALA A 227 -9.47 9.51 9.75
C ALA A 227 -9.36 10.25 8.41
N SER A 228 -8.25 10.04 7.69
CA SER A 228 -8.02 10.59 6.36
C SER A 228 -9.03 10.09 5.33
N MET A 229 -9.37 8.79 5.37
CA MET A 229 -10.39 8.19 4.51
C MET A 229 -11.77 8.78 4.77
N LYS A 230 -12.17 8.99 6.04
CA LYS A 230 -13.42 9.67 6.37
C LYS A 230 -13.43 11.10 5.81
N GLN A 231 -12.34 11.85 5.97
CA GLN A 231 -12.26 13.21 5.46
C GLN A 231 -12.41 13.24 3.93
N LEU A 232 -11.76 12.31 3.21
CA LEU A 232 -11.90 12.18 1.76
C LEU A 232 -13.37 11.94 1.37
N VAL A 233 -14.07 11.05 2.07
CA VAL A 233 -15.48 10.75 1.81
C VAL A 233 -16.39 11.97 2.05
N HIS A 234 -16.14 12.77 3.09
CA HIS A 234 -16.91 14.00 3.33
C HIS A 234 -16.72 15.05 2.22
N SER A 235 -15.55 15.05 1.56
CA SER A 235 -15.21 16.01 0.52
C SER A 235 -15.77 15.67 -0.87
N ILE A 236 -16.40 14.50 -1.04
CA ILE A 236 -16.99 14.11 -2.33
C ILE A 236 -18.12 15.09 -2.68
N PRO A 237 -18.07 15.77 -3.84
CA PRO A 237 -19.11 16.71 -4.23
C PRO A 237 -20.48 16.02 -4.31
N GLY A 238 -21.47 16.57 -3.62
CA GLY A 238 -22.88 16.18 -3.77
C GLY A 238 -23.57 16.84 -4.97
N ALA A 239 -22.84 17.47 -5.90
CA ALA A 239 -23.38 18.38 -6.90
C ALA A 239 -23.57 17.75 -8.30
N PRO A 240 -24.65 18.09 -9.04
CA PRO A 240 -24.84 17.67 -10.43
C PRO A 240 -23.87 18.43 -11.34
N GLY A 241 -23.13 17.69 -12.20
CA GLY A 241 -22.24 18.27 -13.23
C GLY A 241 -20.78 17.80 -13.17
N ASP A 242 -20.43 16.89 -12.26
CA ASP A 242 -19.05 16.45 -12.10
C ASP A 242 -18.56 15.56 -13.26
N ARG A 243 -17.32 15.78 -13.72
CA ARG A 243 -16.73 15.09 -14.87
C ARG A 243 -16.50 13.60 -14.61
N ASN A 244 -16.55 13.13 -13.35
CA ASN A 244 -16.31 11.73 -12.97
C ASN A 244 -17.47 11.06 -12.19
N ILE A 245 -18.64 11.00 -12.81
CA ILE A 245 -19.87 10.38 -12.28
C ILE A 245 -19.62 8.96 -11.74
N LEU A 246 -18.80 8.16 -12.44
CA LEU A 246 -18.53 6.78 -12.06
C LEU A 246 -17.77 6.70 -10.73
N VAL A 247 -16.64 7.40 -10.62
CA VAL A 247 -15.85 7.46 -9.38
C VAL A 247 -16.66 8.08 -8.24
N ASN A 248 -17.40 9.16 -8.48
CA ASN A 248 -18.18 9.80 -7.43
C ASN A 248 -19.29 8.90 -6.89
N SER A 249 -20.01 8.18 -7.77
CA SER A 249 -21.04 7.24 -7.32
C SER A 249 -20.45 6.03 -6.58
N PHE A 250 -19.27 5.56 -6.99
CA PHE A 250 -18.50 4.53 -6.26
C PHE A 250 -18.12 4.99 -4.85
N MET A 251 -17.50 6.16 -4.77
CA MET A 251 -17.06 6.79 -3.54
C MET A 251 -18.24 7.11 -2.62
N ALA A 252 -19.40 7.50 -3.17
CA ALA A 252 -20.62 7.72 -2.41
C ALA A 252 -21.19 6.43 -1.80
N ALA A 253 -21.13 5.30 -2.51
CA ALA A 253 -21.56 3.99 -2.01
C ALA A 253 -20.68 3.52 -0.84
N HIS A 254 -19.36 3.54 -1.00
CA HIS A 254 -18.43 3.26 0.10
C HIS A 254 -18.57 4.26 1.25
N GLY A 255 -18.78 5.53 0.93
CA GLY A 255 -18.97 6.58 1.90
C GLY A 255 -20.19 6.39 2.79
N ALA A 256 -21.30 5.84 2.25
CA ALA A 256 -22.45 5.51 3.07
C ALA A 256 -22.12 4.48 4.16
N ARG A 257 -21.22 3.53 3.86
CA ARG A 257 -20.77 2.56 4.84
C ARG A 257 -19.79 3.16 5.85
N ILE A 258 -18.81 3.93 5.38
CA ILE A 258 -17.78 4.56 6.23
C ILE A 258 -18.37 5.57 7.22
N LEU A 259 -19.43 6.26 6.82
CA LEU A 259 -20.16 7.21 7.65
C LEU A 259 -21.30 6.57 8.45
N ASP A 260 -21.38 5.23 8.48
CA ASP A 260 -22.42 4.46 9.16
C ASP A 260 -23.85 4.96 8.86
N LEU A 261 -24.13 5.28 7.59
CA LEU A 261 -25.47 5.62 7.13
C LEU A 261 -26.39 4.39 7.15
N PRO A 262 -27.73 4.59 7.18
CA PRO A 262 -28.70 3.50 7.10
C PRO A 262 -28.48 2.57 5.90
N VAL A 263 -28.83 1.29 6.06
CA VAL A 263 -28.62 0.25 5.04
C VAL A 263 -29.30 0.60 3.72
N GLU A 264 -30.45 1.29 3.78
CA GLU A 264 -31.19 1.77 2.62
C GLU A 264 -30.39 2.79 1.80
N GLN A 265 -29.61 3.65 2.47
CA GLN A 265 -28.76 4.63 1.82
C GLN A 265 -27.56 3.97 1.13
N PHE A 266 -26.96 2.96 1.78
CA PHE A 266 -25.94 2.13 1.13
C PHE A 266 -26.51 1.45 -0.12
N ALA A 267 -27.65 0.76 0.01
CA ALA A 267 -28.30 0.05 -1.09
C ALA A 267 -28.71 0.99 -2.25
N LEU A 268 -29.19 2.19 -1.95
CA LEU A 268 -29.50 3.21 -2.96
C LEU A 268 -28.25 3.63 -3.73
N ARG A 269 -27.18 4.02 -3.03
CA ARG A 269 -25.94 4.50 -3.65
C ARG A 269 -25.20 3.39 -4.41
N SER A 270 -25.19 2.16 -3.89
CA SER A 270 -24.70 0.98 -4.61
C SER A 270 -25.44 0.77 -5.92
N ARG A 271 -26.78 0.88 -5.94
CA ARG A 271 -27.57 0.77 -7.19
C ARG A 271 -27.24 1.87 -8.19
N ILE A 272 -27.03 3.10 -7.73
CA ILE A 272 -26.61 4.23 -8.60
C ILE A 272 -25.27 3.90 -9.25
N PHE A 273 -24.25 3.51 -8.46
CA PHE A 273 -22.96 3.12 -9.01
C PHE A 273 -23.07 1.95 -10.01
N LEU A 274 -23.77 0.87 -9.64
CA LEU A 274 -23.91 -0.31 -10.51
C LEU A 274 -24.64 0.03 -11.82
N THR A 275 -25.56 1.00 -11.79
CA THR A 275 -26.25 1.48 -13.01
C THR A 275 -25.29 2.27 -13.89
N ASN A 276 -24.53 3.21 -13.32
CA ASN A 276 -23.52 3.98 -14.04
C ASN A 276 -22.43 3.07 -14.62
N LEU A 277 -21.98 2.07 -13.86
CA LEU A 277 -20.98 1.11 -14.29
C LEU A 277 -21.47 0.28 -15.48
N ARG A 278 -22.73 -0.15 -15.50
CA ARG A 278 -23.27 -0.88 -16.67
C ARG A 278 -23.34 -0.03 -17.93
N GLN A 279 -23.56 1.27 -17.79
CA GLN A 279 -23.66 2.19 -18.92
C GLN A 279 -22.28 2.50 -19.52
N ASP A 280 -21.23 2.56 -18.70
CA ASP A 280 -19.90 3.00 -19.11
C ASP A 280 -18.79 2.21 -18.40
N VAL A 281 -18.81 0.89 -18.55
CA VAL A 281 -17.84 -0.02 -17.93
C VAL A 281 -16.43 0.18 -18.49
N GLY A 282 -16.32 0.49 -19.78
CA GLY A 282 -15.03 0.76 -20.45
C GLY A 282 -14.30 1.96 -19.89
N ARG A 283 -14.98 2.86 -19.17
CA ARG A 283 -14.34 3.95 -18.43
C ARG A 283 -13.40 3.46 -17.33
N LEU A 284 -13.71 2.34 -16.66
CA LEU A 284 -12.76 1.72 -15.71
C LEU A 284 -11.51 1.15 -16.41
N GLY A 285 -11.59 0.92 -17.72
CA GLY A 285 -10.50 0.42 -18.55
C GLY A 285 -9.65 1.52 -19.21
N GLN A 286 -10.05 2.80 -19.15
CA GLN A 286 -9.26 3.90 -19.73
C GLN A 286 -7.88 4.04 -19.07
N GLU A 287 -7.83 3.78 -17.77
CA GLU A 287 -6.61 3.65 -17.00
C GLU A 287 -6.61 2.25 -16.39
N ALA A 288 -5.69 1.38 -16.84
CA ALA A 288 -5.67 -0.04 -16.48
C ALA A 288 -5.69 -0.33 -14.96
N GLN A 289 -5.32 0.66 -14.13
CA GLN A 289 -5.31 0.54 -12.67
C GLN A 289 -6.65 0.83 -11.99
N GLN A 290 -7.57 1.56 -12.63
CA GLN A 290 -8.84 1.96 -11.98
C GLN A 290 -9.70 0.73 -11.63
N GLY A 291 -9.78 -0.25 -12.53
CA GLY A 291 -10.44 -1.53 -12.24
C GLY A 291 -9.83 -2.27 -11.04
N ILE A 292 -8.50 -2.22 -10.89
CA ILE A 292 -7.79 -2.79 -9.74
C ILE A 292 -8.16 -2.04 -8.46
N PHE A 293 -8.15 -0.70 -8.49
CA PHE A 293 -8.48 0.14 -7.34
C PHE A 293 -9.91 -0.11 -6.85
N VAL A 294 -10.90 -0.13 -7.76
CA VAL A 294 -12.29 -0.47 -7.46
C VAL A 294 -12.40 -1.85 -6.81
N THR A 295 -11.72 -2.85 -7.39
CA THR A 295 -11.74 -4.23 -6.87
C THR A 295 -11.15 -4.33 -5.48
N CYS A 296 -9.99 -3.72 -5.24
CA CYS A 296 -9.33 -3.71 -3.94
C CYS A 296 -10.14 -2.95 -2.88
N CYS A 297 -10.80 -1.85 -3.25
CA CYS A 297 -11.70 -1.12 -2.36
C CYS A 297 -12.95 -1.93 -1.99
N ASN A 298 -13.51 -2.67 -2.95
CA ASN A 298 -14.58 -3.63 -2.71
C ASN A 298 -14.16 -4.75 -1.75
N ILE A 299 -12.97 -5.33 -1.94
CA ILE A 299 -12.39 -6.31 -1.01
C ILE A 299 -12.21 -5.68 0.38
N GLY A 300 -11.70 -4.45 0.45
CA GLY A 300 -11.59 -3.70 1.71
C GLY A 300 -12.93 -3.57 2.43
N ALA A 301 -14.02 -3.27 1.72
CA ALA A 301 -15.35 -3.21 2.31
C ALA A 301 -15.85 -4.59 2.81
N ILE A 302 -15.56 -5.69 2.10
CA ILE A 302 -15.85 -7.06 2.58
C ILE A 302 -15.12 -7.34 3.90
N LEU A 303 -13.86 -6.90 3.98
CA LEU A 303 -13.03 -6.97 5.19
C LEU A 303 -13.33 -5.84 6.20
N GLN A 304 -14.40 -5.06 5.98
CA GLN A 304 -14.80 -3.93 6.80
C GLN A 304 -13.67 -2.94 7.12
N TYR A 305 -12.80 -2.71 6.14
CA TYR A 305 -11.63 -1.83 6.24
C TYR A 305 -10.72 -2.18 7.42
N GLY A 306 -10.57 -3.48 7.72
CA GLY A 306 -9.67 -3.95 8.76
C GLY A 306 -10.21 -3.73 10.17
N ASN A 307 -11.53 -3.55 10.33
CA ASN A 307 -12.17 -3.51 11.63
C ASN A 307 -11.80 -4.78 12.44
N LYS A 308 -11.30 -4.58 13.66
CA LYS A 308 -10.87 -5.66 14.57
C LYS A 308 -12.02 -6.59 14.96
N ASP A 309 -13.25 -6.11 14.92
CA ASP A 309 -14.47 -6.90 15.18
C ASP A 309 -15.09 -7.47 13.88
N GLY A 310 -14.41 -7.29 12.74
CA GLY A 310 -14.84 -7.78 11.44
C GLY A 310 -14.54 -9.25 11.28
N PHE A 311 -15.56 -10.11 11.34
CA PHE A 311 -15.42 -11.57 11.27
C PHE A 311 -14.52 -12.07 10.12
N ILE A 312 -14.67 -11.51 8.92
CA ILE A 312 -13.87 -11.94 7.76
C ILE A 312 -12.42 -11.49 7.91
N ALA A 313 -12.17 -10.25 8.35
CA ALA A 313 -10.81 -9.76 8.56
C ALA A 313 -10.09 -10.54 9.66
N THR A 314 -10.78 -10.87 10.75
CA THR A 314 -10.23 -11.69 11.83
C THR A 314 -9.87 -13.10 11.37
N GLU A 315 -10.68 -13.71 10.49
CA GLU A 315 -10.37 -15.03 9.95
C GLU A 315 -9.06 -15.00 9.14
N PHE A 316 -8.90 -14.02 8.25
CA PHE A 316 -7.68 -13.87 7.46
C PHE A 316 -6.44 -13.53 8.30
N ASN A 317 -6.60 -12.78 9.40
CA ASN A 317 -5.50 -12.49 10.32
C ASN A 317 -5.13 -13.69 11.21
N SER A 318 -6.08 -14.60 11.50
CA SER A 318 -5.86 -15.74 12.40
C SER A 318 -5.05 -16.87 11.75
N THR A 319 -4.92 -16.86 10.42
CA THR A 319 -4.20 -17.89 9.65
C THR A 319 -2.73 -17.53 9.39
N ASP A 320 -2.16 -16.67 10.24
CA ASP A 320 -0.80 -16.12 10.09
C ASP A 320 0.36 -17.13 10.14
N ASN A 321 0.11 -18.41 10.42
CA ASN A 321 1.11 -19.47 10.32
C ASN A 321 0.66 -20.65 9.44
N THR A 322 -0.49 -20.53 8.79
CA THR A 322 -1.06 -21.60 7.97
C THR A 322 -0.34 -21.67 6.63
N THR A 323 0.11 -22.85 6.24
CA THR A 323 0.67 -23.07 4.91
C THR A 323 -0.46 -23.22 3.88
N LEU A 324 -0.18 -22.93 2.60
CA LEU A 324 -1.14 -23.19 1.52
C LEU A 324 -1.60 -24.66 1.49
N GLY A 325 -0.71 -25.60 1.79
CA GLY A 325 -1.03 -27.03 1.82
C GLY A 325 -2.06 -27.37 2.90
N ASP A 326 -1.89 -26.82 4.11
CA ASP A 326 -2.79 -27.04 5.24
C ASP A 326 -4.17 -26.42 4.98
N ALA A 327 -4.19 -25.16 4.52
CA ALA A 327 -5.43 -24.48 4.19
C ALA A 327 -6.22 -25.22 3.08
N TYR A 328 -5.50 -25.69 2.05
CA TYR A 328 -6.11 -26.46 0.95
C TYR A 328 -6.67 -27.80 1.43
N ALA A 329 -5.94 -28.52 2.28
CA ALA A 329 -6.39 -29.80 2.84
C ALA A 329 -7.67 -29.61 3.68
N LEU A 330 -7.70 -28.57 4.53
CA LEU A 330 -8.87 -28.20 5.32
C LEU A 330 -10.08 -27.87 4.42
N ALA A 331 -9.86 -27.04 3.39
CA ALA A 331 -10.90 -26.64 2.46
C ALA A 331 -11.51 -27.84 1.71
N LYS A 332 -10.68 -28.78 1.25
CA LYS A 332 -11.16 -30.03 0.63
C LYS A 332 -11.92 -30.92 1.60
N GLN A 333 -11.43 -31.06 2.83
CA GLN A 333 -12.12 -31.85 3.84
C GLN A 333 -13.51 -31.26 4.13
N TRP A 334 -13.62 -29.95 4.24
CA TRP A 334 -14.89 -29.26 4.42
C TRP A 334 -15.81 -29.47 3.21
N ALA A 335 -15.33 -29.26 1.99
CA ALA A 335 -16.11 -29.42 0.77
C ALA A 335 -16.68 -30.84 0.59
N SER A 336 -15.90 -31.87 0.93
CA SER A 336 -16.36 -33.28 0.86
C SER A 336 -17.45 -33.63 1.88
N LYS A 337 -17.57 -32.87 2.98
CA LYS A 337 -18.56 -33.08 4.05
C LYS A 337 -19.77 -32.18 3.94
N ALA A 338 -19.76 -31.18 3.05
CA ALA A 338 -20.80 -30.18 2.91
C ALA A 338 -22.06 -30.74 2.22
N HIS A 339 -22.70 -31.74 2.83
CA HIS A 339 -24.12 -32.00 2.62
C HIS A 339 -24.92 -31.06 3.54
N VAL A 340 -25.41 -30.00 2.90
CA VAL A 340 -26.40 -28.98 3.32
C VAL A 340 -27.12 -29.28 4.64
N ASP A 341 -26.81 -28.54 5.71
CA ASP A 341 -27.82 -28.14 6.68
C ASP A 341 -28.41 -26.80 6.21
N PRO A 342 -29.69 -26.75 5.78
CA PRO A 342 -30.34 -25.52 5.32
C PRO A 342 -30.38 -24.42 6.38
N ASN A 343 -30.20 -24.76 7.66
CA ASN A 343 -30.30 -23.87 8.81
C ASN A 343 -28.95 -23.47 9.41
N SER A 344 -27.82 -23.67 8.71
CA SER A 344 -26.53 -23.20 9.21
C SER A 344 -26.59 -21.69 9.48
N HIS A 345 -26.36 -21.34 10.74
CA HIS A 345 -26.75 -20.08 11.38
C HIS A 345 -26.65 -18.85 10.47
N VAL A 346 -27.81 -18.25 10.15
CA VAL A 346 -27.87 -16.86 9.71
C VAL A 346 -27.32 -16.03 10.86
N SER A 347 -26.04 -15.68 10.76
CA SER A 347 -25.38 -14.80 11.71
C SER A 347 -26.06 -13.43 11.60
N THR A 348 -26.95 -13.12 12.52
CA THR A 348 -27.74 -11.87 12.53
C THR A 348 -26.96 -10.69 13.08
N ASP A 349 -25.72 -10.89 13.51
CA ASP A 349 -24.89 -9.81 14.02
C ASP A 349 -24.60 -8.76 12.94
N LEU A 350 -24.43 -7.53 13.40
CA LEU A 350 -24.28 -6.36 12.54
C LEU A 350 -23.05 -6.45 11.62
N SER A 351 -21.95 -7.07 12.09
CA SER A 351 -20.73 -7.29 11.32
C SER A 351 -21.01 -8.22 10.13
N SER A 352 -21.74 -9.31 10.35
CA SER A 352 -22.17 -10.22 9.28
C SER A 352 -23.08 -9.54 8.25
N GLN A 353 -23.99 -8.66 8.67
CA GLN A 353 -24.84 -7.91 7.74
C GLN A 353 -24.03 -6.94 6.87
N TYR A 354 -23.05 -6.26 7.47
CA TYR A 354 -22.14 -5.37 6.74
C TYR A 354 -21.30 -6.12 5.73
N ALA A 355 -20.69 -7.24 6.14
CA ALA A 355 -19.93 -8.10 5.24
C ALA A 355 -20.80 -8.61 4.09
N PHE A 356 -22.02 -9.08 4.37
CA PHE A 356 -22.96 -9.53 3.34
C PHE A 356 -23.30 -8.44 2.33
N SER A 357 -23.65 -7.23 2.80
CA SER A 357 -24.00 -6.11 1.92
C SER A 357 -22.81 -5.67 1.04
N ALA A 358 -21.61 -5.61 1.62
CA ALA A 358 -20.38 -5.29 0.90
C ALA A 358 -20.00 -6.37 -0.11
N SER A 359 -20.13 -7.65 0.25
CA SER A 359 -19.92 -8.77 -0.66
C SER A 359 -20.91 -8.76 -1.81
N SER A 360 -22.19 -8.49 -1.55
CA SER A 360 -23.19 -8.36 -2.59
C SER A 360 -22.82 -7.23 -3.56
N PHE A 361 -22.45 -6.05 -3.05
CA PHE A 361 -22.00 -4.94 -3.88
C PHE A 361 -20.76 -5.28 -4.74
N ALA A 362 -19.75 -5.91 -4.12
CA ALA A 362 -18.51 -6.32 -4.77
C ALA A 362 -18.76 -7.35 -5.88
N PHE A 363 -19.56 -8.38 -5.61
CA PHE A 363 -19.84 -9.45 -6.57
C PHE A 363 -20.77 -9.01 -7.71
N HIS A 364 -21.67 -8.06 -7.49
CA HIS A 364 -22.41 -7.42 -8.58
C HIS A 364 -21.50 -6.54 -9.45
N THR A 365 -20.51 -5.87 -8.85
CA THR A 365 -19.48 -5.12 -9.60
C THR A 365 -18.66 -6.08 -10.47
N LEU A 366 -18.18 -7.18 -9.89
CA LEU A 366 -17.46 -8.23 -10.63
C LEU A 366 -18.32 -8.82 -11.76
N ALA A 367 -19.60 -9.09 -11.51
CA ALA A 367 -20.50 -9.61 -12.54
C ALA A 367 -20.64 -8.67 -13.75
N ILE A 368 -20.63 -7.34 -13.54
CA ILE A 368 -20.66 -6.38 -14.65
C ILE A 368 -19.35 -6.42 -15.43
N ILE A 369 -18.21 -6.46 -14.73
CA ILE A 369 -16.86 -6.54 -15.34
C ILE A 369 -16.71 -7.83 -16.17
N LEU A 370 -17.13 -8.99 -15.64
CA LEU A 370 -17.04 -10.29 -16.31
C LEU A 370 -17.92 -10.38 -17.58
N ASN A 371 -18.93 -9.52 -17.73
CA ASN A 371 -19.74 -9.44 -18.95
C ASN A 371 -19.07 -8.60 -20.07
N GLN A 372 -17.79 -8.26 -19.93
CA GLN A 372 -16.98 -7.56 -20.92
C GLN A 372 -15.71 -8.36 -21.27
N PRO A 373 -15.84 -9.59 -21.81
CA PRO A 373 -14.69 -10.47 -22.07
C PRO A 373 -13.68 -9.91 -23.07
N ASP A 374 -14.10 -8.96 -23.92
CA ASP A 374 -13.27 -8.35 -24.95
C ASP A 374 -12.49 -7.10 -24.45
N ASP A 375 -12.81 -6.58 -23.27
CA ASP A 375 -12.12 -5.43 -22.68
C ASP A 375 -10.94 -5.87 -21.80
N TRP A 376 -9.78 -5.99 -22.45
CA TRP A 376 -8.54 -6.43 -21.81
C TRP A 376 -8.07 -5.52 -20.67
N ASN A 377 -8.47 -4.24 -20.66
CA ASN A 377 -8.08 -3.31 -19.60
C ASN A 377 -8.78 -3.63 -18.26
N LEU A 378 -9.86 -4.42 -18.30
CA LEU A 378 -10.56 -4.90 -17.10
C LEU A 378 -10.00 -6.23 -16.57
N GLN A 379 -9.17 -6.91 -17.35
CA GLN A 379 -8.61 -8.20 -16.97
C GLN A 379 -7.79 -8.17 -15.67
N PRO A 380 -7.00 -7.11 -15.36
CA PRO A 380 -6.31 -7.01 -14.07
C PRO A 380 -7.29 -7.03 -12.89
N ALA A 381 -8.46 -6.38 -13.01
CA ALA A 381 -9.50 -6.39 -12.00
C ALA A 381 -10.11 -7.79 -11.82
N VAL A 382 -10.32 -8.52 -12.92
CA VAL A 382 -10.76 -9.92 -12.88
C VAL A 382 -9.72 -10.82 -12.21
N HIS A 383 -8.45 -10.64 -12.54
CA HIS A 383 -7.36 -11.41 -11.94
C HIS A 383 -7.29 -11.21 -10.42
N VAL A 384 -7.34 -9.97 -9.94
CA VAL A 384 -7.41 -9.65 -8.50
C VAL A 384 -8.65 -10.28 -7.84
N SER A 385 -9.80 -10.19 -8.49
CA SER A 385 -11.05 -10.80 -7.99
C SER A 385 -10.94 -12.32 -7.88
N MET A 386 -10.31 -12.97 -8.86
CA MET A 386 -10.08 -14.41 -8.87
C MET A 386 -9.09 -14.83 -7.78
N ALA A 387 -8.02 -14.06 -7.58
CA ALA A 387 -7.06 -14.30 -6.50
C ALA A 387 -7.75 -14.21 -5.13
N PHE A 388 -8.58 -13.18 -4.92
CA PHE A 388 -9.36 -13.04 -3.69
C PHE A 388 -10.37 -14.17 -3.51
N LEU A 389 -11.12 -14.55 -4.56
CA LEU A 389 -12.04 -15.69 -4.52
C LEU A 389 -11.32 -16.99 -4.15
N TRP A 390 -10.16 -17.26 -4.74
CA TRP A 390 -9.35 -18.42 -4.36
C TRP A 390 -8.99 -18.39 -2.87
N CYS A 391 -8.49 -17.27 -2.37
CA CYS A 391 -8.19 -17.11 -0.96
C CYS A 391 -9.43 -17.27 -0.06
N LEU A 392 -10.62 -16.83 -0.49
CA LEU A 392 -11.86 -17.10 0.21
C LEU A 392 -12.17 -18.60 0.27
N THR A 393 -12.00 -19.35 -0.83
CA THR A 393 -12.27 -20.80 -0.84
C THR A 393 -11.35 -21.58 0.10
N LEU A 394 -10.18 -21.04 0.45
CA LEU A 394 -9.26 -21.62 1.43
C LEU A 394 -9.70 -21.38 2.88
N HIS A 395 -10.73 -20.57 3.12
CA HIS A 395 -11.27 -20.27 4.46
C HIS A 395 -12.75 -20.70 4.55
N PRO A 396 -13.04 -21.98 4.86
CA PRO A 396 -14.40 -22.53 4.95
C PRO A 396 -15.39 -21.69 5.76
N ALA A 397 -14.95 -21.15 6.90
CA ALA A 397 -15.79 -20.36 7.80
C ALA A 397 -16.34 -19.08 7.14
N VAL A 398 -15.59 -18.53 6.18
CA VAL A 398 -15.94 -17.33 5.41
C VAL A 398 -16.71 -17.71 4.15
N ILE A 399 -16.17 -18.60 3.31
CA ILE A 399 -16.79 -18.91 2.01
C ILE A 399 -18.20 -19.47 2.17
N GLN A 400 -18.50 -20.26 3.21
CA GLN A 400 -19.85 -20.77 3.47
C GLN A 400 -20.91 -19.66 3.57
N ARG A 401 -20.53 -18.44 4.00
CA ARG A 401 -21.43 -17.29 4.13
C ARG A 401 -21.60 -16.50 2.83
N LEU A 402 -20.55 -16.49 2.00
CA LEU A 402 -20.46 -15.64 0.82
C LEU A 402 -20.68 -16.39 -0.50
N GLU A 403 -20.59 -17.72 -0.49
CA GLU A 403 -20.64 -18.58 -1.68
C GLU A 403 -21.86 -18.29 -2.55
N ARG A 404 -23.02 -18.03 -1.95
CA ARG A 404 -24.28 -17.75 -2.67
C ARG A 404 -24.30 -16.41 -3.42
N LEU A 405 -23.41 -15.49 -3.05
CA LEU A 405 -23.31 -14.16 -3.66
C LEU A 405 -22.35 -14.13 -4.85
N VAL A 406 -21.46 -15.12 -4.97
CA VAL A 406 -20.49 -15.20 -6.05
C VAL A 406 -21.22 -15.45 -7.38
N PRO A 407 -20.90 -14.71 -8.47
CA PRO A 407 -21.62 -14.83 -9.74
C PRO A 407 -21.09 -16.02 -10.55
N TRP A 408 -21.23 -17.24 -10.02
CA TRP A 408 -20.61 -18.46 -10.55
C TRP A 408 -20.89 -18.71 -12.03
N SER A 409 -22.12 -18.47 -12.49
CA SER A 409 -22.51 -18.68 -13.89
C SER A 409 -21.80 -17.72 -14.85
N ILE A 410 -21.78 -16.43 -14.51
CA ILE A 410 -21.10 -15.39 -15.29
C ILE A 410 -19.59 -15.64 -15.27
N LEU A 411 -19.05 -16.02 -14.12
CA LEU A 411 -17.64 -16.36 -13.98
C LEU A 411 -17.24 -17.55 -14.85
N ALA A 412 -18.01 -18.64 -14.84
CA ALA A 412 -17.75 -19.79 -15.69
C ALA A 412 -17.80 -19.43 -17.18
N ASN A 413 -18.79 -18.64 -17.60
CA ASN A 413 -18.91 -18.17 -18.98
C ASN A 413 -17.70 -17.33 -19.41
N TYR A 414 -17.27 -16.38 -18.58
CA TYR A 414 -16.09 -15.57 -18.84
C TYR A 414 -14.82 -16.42 -18.94
N LEU A 415 -14.59 -17.35 -18.00
CA LEU A 415 -13.43 -18.22 -18.05
C LEU A 415 -13.45 -19.13 -19.29
N ASN A 416 -14.63 -19.58 -19.71
CA ASN A 416 -14.78 -20.37 -20.93
C ASN A 416 -14.42 -19.56 -22.19
N SER A 417 -14.72 -18.26 -22.24
CA SER A 417 -14.30 -17.41 -23.37
C SER A 417 -12.79 -17.18 -23.46
N LEU A 418 -12.05 -17.42 -22.37
CA LEU A 418 -10.59 -17.28 -22.36
C LEU A 418 -9.84 -18.48 -22.97
N PHE A 419 -10.49 -19.62 -23.23
CA PHE A 419 -9.82 -20.77 -23.86
C PHE A 419 -9.57 -20.52 -25.36
N GLN A 420 -8.46 -19.85 -25.65
CA GLN A 420 -7.99 -19.53 -27.00
C GLN A 420 -6.84 -20.47 -27.44
N PRO A 421 -6.52 -20.60 -28.73
CA PRO A 421 -5.49 -21.54 -29.22
C PRO A 421 -4.07 -21.32 -28.65
N ASN A 422 -3.75 -20.10 -28.21
CA ASN A 422 -2.47 -19.74 -27.60
C ASN A 422 -2.37 -20.11 -26.11
N VAL A 423 -3.41 -20.69 -25.53
CA VAL A 423 -3.47 -21.06 -24.13
C VAL A 423 -2.80 -22.42 -23.89
N ASN A 424 -1.84 -22.46 -22.95
CA ASN A 424 -1.18 -23.70 -22.57
C ASN A 424 -2.00 -24.46 -21.50
N ILE A 425 -2.76 -25.46 -21.95
CA ILE A 425 -3.61 -26.29 -21.07
C ILE A 425 -2.80 -27.05 -20.01
N SER A 426 -1.54 -27.43 -20.30
CA SER A 426 -0.71 -28.14 -19.33
C SER A 426 -0.34 -27.25 -18.13
N THR A 427 -0.05 -25.96 -18.39
CA THR A 427 0.20 -24.95 -17.35
C THR A 427 -1.05 -24.75 -16.48
N ILE A 428 -2.22 -24.65 -17.11
CA ILE A 428 -3.50 -24.42 -16.42
C ILE A 428 -3.90 -25.60 -15.54
N LYS A 429 -3.67 -26.84 -15.99
CA LYS A 429 -3.92 -28.07 -15.22
C LYS A 429 -2.86 -28.34 -14.15
N GLY A 430 -1.74 -27.62 -14.18
CA GLY A 430 -0.63 -27.78 -13.25
C GLY A 430 -0.97 -27.39 -11.81
N LYS A 431 -0.25 -27.95 -10.85
CA LYS A 431 -0.31 -27.53 -9.43
C LYS A 431 0.52 -26.26 -9.17
N SER A 432 1.50 -26.01 -10.03
CA SER A 432 2.42 -24.88 -9.90
C SER A 432 1.75 -23.58 -10.32
N PHE A 433 2.06 -22.50 -9.61
CA PHE A 433 1.64 -21.15 -9.96
C PHE A 433 2.13 -20.79 -11.38
N PRO A 434 1.26 -20.32 -12.30
CA PRO A 434 1.66 -19.99 -13.67
C PRO A 434 2.71 -18.88 -13.75
N ARG A 435 3.75 -19.16 -14.54
CA ARG A 435 4.91 -18.28 -14.82
C ARG A 435 5.23 -18.31 -16.32
N ILE A 436 5.90 -17.29 -16.82
CA ILE A 436 6.44 -17.27 -18.19
C ILE A 436 7.88 -17.78 -18.13
N ASP A 437 8.19 -18.94 -18.70
CA ASP A 437 9.56 -19.46 -18.64
C ASP A 437 10.56 -18.52 -19.33
N GLY A 438 11.69 -18.24 -18.65
CA GLY A 438 12.80 -17.47 -19.21
C GLY A 438 12.66 -15.94 -19.19
N THR A 439 11.59 -15.38 -18.62
CA THR A 439 11.43 -13.92 -18.47
C THR A 439 11.55 -13.47 -17.01
N THR A 440 12.13 -12.29 -16.77
CA THR A 440 12.12 -11.60 -15.48
C THR A 440 11.89 -10.11 -15.75
N PRO A 441 10.99 -9.41 -15.04
CA PRO A 441 10.17 -9.86 -13.91
C PRO A 441 9.00 -10.80 -14.28
N GLN A 442 8.48 -11.53 -13.28
CA GLN A 442 7.33 -12.45 -13.40
C GLN A 442 6.03 -11.83 -12.85
N GLN A 443 6.13 -10.68 -12.23
CA GLN A 443 5.05 -10.00 -11.53
C GLN A 443 4.27 -9.13 -12.51
N LEU A 444 2.95 -9.24 -12.48
CA LEU A 444 2.04 -8.33 -13.14
C LEU A 444 1.88 -7.07 -12.29
N PRO A 445 1.51 -5.91 -12.88
CA PRO A 445 1.31 -4.67 -12.12
C PRO A 445 0.32 -4.83 -10.95
N GLU A 446 -0.75 -5.59 -11.14
CA GLU A 446 -1.71 -5.87 -10.08
C GLU A 446 -1.13 -6.71 -8.94
N ASP A 447 -0.14 -7.57 -9.19
CA ASP A 447 0.47 -8.38 -8.13
C ASP A 447 1.15 -7.49 -7.10
N LEU A 448 1.83 -6.44 -7.59
CA LEU A 448 2.55 -5.46 -6.79
C LEU A 448 1.57 -4.57 -6.01
N LEU A 449 0.42 -4.25 -6.61
CA LEU A 449 -0.65 -3.51 -5.94
C LEU A 449 -1.32 -4.32 -4.83
N ILE A 450 -1.49 -5.63 -4.98
CA ILE A 450 -2.10 -6.48 -3.94
C ILE A 450 -1.11 -7.12 -2.97
N ARG A 451 0.21 -7.07 -3.24
CA ARG A 451 1.26 -7.51 -2.32
C ARG A 451 1.08 -6.88 -0.93
N GLY A 452 1.28 -7.70 0.11
CA GLY A 452 1.22 -7.32 1.52
C GLY A 452 -0.18 -7.35 2.14
N HIS A 453 -1.25 -7.44 1.34
CA HIS A 453 -2.60 -7.60 1.89
C HIS A 453 -2.72 -8.93 2.64
N THR A 454 -3.33 -8.92 3.83
CA THR A 454 -3.49 -10.14 4.64
C THR A 454 -4.20 -11.24 3.85
N TRP A 455 -5.25 -10.90 3.10
CA TRP A 455 -6.02 -11.88 2.32
C TRP A 455 -5.22 -12.52 1.18
N SER A 456 -4.17 -11.87 0.67
CA SER A 456 -3.39 -12.35 -0.48
C SER A 456 -2.26 -13.30 -0.12
N ARG A 457 -2.02 -13.52 1.19
CA ARG A 457 -0.86 -14.26 1.70
C ARG A 457 -0.73 -15.68 1.14
N LEU A 458 -1.85 -16.39 1.01
CA LEU A 458 -1.89 -17.77 0.51
C LEU A 458 -1.94 -17.85 -1.02
N TYR A 459 -1.97 -16.73 -1.73
CA TYR A 459 -2.05 -16.72 -3.18
C TYR A 459 -0.68 -16.95 -3.85
N TYR A 460 0.37 -16.32 -3.31
CA TYR A 460 1.70 -16.35 -3.94
C TYR A 460 2.56 -17.50 -3.40
N PRO A 461 3.39 -18.12 -4.26
CA PRO A 461 4.42 -19.03 -3.80
C PRO A 461 5.49 -18.28 -2.99
N ALA A 462 6.22 -19.01 -2.14
CA ALA A 462 7.35 -18.46 -1.41
C ALA A 462 8.37 -17.81 -2.37
N MET A 463 8.96 -16.69 -1.94
CA MET A 463 9.98 -15.94 -2.69
C MET A 463 9.49 -15.39 -4.05
N PHE A 464 8.17 -15.34 -4.30
CA PHE A 464 7.63 -14.82 -5.55
C PHE A 464 8.05 -13.37 -5.84
N PHE A 465 8.29 -12.58 -4.79
CA PHE A 465 8.66 -11.17 -4.90
C PHE A 465 10.16 -10.89 -4.69
N ASP A 466 11.02 -11.89 -4.59
CA ASP A 466 12.45 -11.68 -4.32
C ASP A 466 13.21 -11.07 -5.50
N ALA A 467 12.82 -11.45 -6.71
CA ALA A 467 13.35 -10.90 -7.96
C ALA A 467 12.46 -9.78 -8.51
N THR A 468 11.77 -9.04 -7.63
CA THR A 468 10.94 -7.90 -8.06
C THR A 468 11.84 -6.81 -8.61
N ALA A 469 11.59 -6.41 -9.86
CA ALA A 469 12.26 -5.27 -10.45
C ALA A 469 12.02 -4.01 -9.60
N MET A 470 13.06 -3.18 -9.46
CA MET A 470 12.92 -1.87 -8.84
C MET A 470 11.83 -1.09 -9.58
N ALA A 471 11.15 -0.17 -8.88
CA ALA A 471 10.07 0.60 -9.47
C ALA A 471 10.45 1.28 -10.81
N GLU A 472 11.72 1.67 -10.98
CA GLU A 472 12.30 2.31 -12.17
C GLU A 472 12.43 1.36 -13.37
N ASP A 473 12.68 0.07 -13.11
CA ASP A 473 12.91 -0.96 -14.12
C ASP A 473 11.60 -1.60 -14.59
N ARG A 474 10.45 -1.16 -14.06
CA ARG A 474 9.13 -1.69 -14.42
C ARG A 474 8.72 -1.12 -15.78
N PRO A 475 8.30 -1.98 -16.73
CA PRO A 475 7.82 -1.52 -18.02
C PRO A 475 6.66 -0.53 -17.87
N LEU A 476 6.75 0.63 -18.53
CA LEU A 476 5.68 1.62 -18.59
C LEU A 476 4.48 1.15 -19.42
N ILE A 477 4.69 0.18 -20.30
CA ILE A 477 3.69 -0.38 -21.22
C ILE A 477 3.66 -1.90 -21.01
N GLU A 478 2.47 -2.45 -20.83
CA GLU A 478 2.26 -3.90 -20.74
C GLU A 478 2.56 -4.58 -22.09
N ASP A 479 3.40 -5.61 -22.07
CA ASP A 479 3.74 -6.43 -23.25
C ASP A 479 2.67 -7.52 -23.48
N PRO A 480 2.40 -7.98 -24.73
CA PRO A 480 1.42 -9.04 -24.99
C PRO A 480 1.64 -10.33 -24.18
N SER A 481 2.88 -10.63 -23.76
CA SER A 481 3.16 -11.76 -22.86
C SER A 481 2.49 -11.63 -21.49
N THR A 482 2.35 -10.40 -20.97
CA THR A 482 1.68 -10.11 -19.69
C THR A 482 0.17 -10.39 -19.77
N MET A 483 -0.46 -10.06 -20.91
CA MET A 483 -1.87 -10.37 -21.17
C MET A 483 -2.10 -11.89 -21.18
N LEU A 484 -1.24 -12.64 -21.87
CA LEU A 484 -1.35 -14.11 -21.92
C LEU A 484 -1.12 -14.76 -20.54
N LEU A 485 -0.14 -14.28 -19.78
CA LEU A 485 0.10 -14.75 -18.42
C LEU A 485 -1.12 -14.51 -17.52
N ARG A 486 -1.76 -13.34 -17.65
CA ARG A 486 -2.99 -13.01 -16.92
C ARG A 486 -4.14 -13.95 -17.29
N VAL A 487 -4.28 -14.30 -18.57
CA VAL A 487 -5.23 -15.35 -19.03
C VAL A 487 -4.92 -16.69 -18.35
N HIS A 488 -3.66 -17.14 -18.39
CA HIS A 488 -3.25 -18.41 -17.77
C HIS A 488 -3.52 -18.43 -16.28
N ARG A 489 -3.25 -17.33 -15.55
CA ARG A 489 -3.53 -17.22 -14.12
C ARG A 489 -5.02 -17.24 -13.81
N CYS A 490 -5.85 -16.53 -14.57
CA CYS A 490 -7.31 -16.57 -14.39
C CYS A 490 -7.86 -17.99 -14.60
N LEU A 491 -7.44 -18.66 -15.67
CA LEU A 491 -7.86 -20.04 -15.97
C LEU A 491 -7.36 -21.03 -14.93
N TRP A 492 -6.10 -20.92 -14.51
CA TRP A 492 -5.52 -21.73 -13.44
C TRP A 492 -6.26 -21.54 -12.11
N LEU A 493 -6.53 -20.29 -11.71
CA LEU A 493 -7.35 -19.97 -10.53
C LEU A 493 -8.75 -20.58 -10.64
N GLY A 494 -9.38 -20.53 -11.81
CA GLY A 494 -10.65 -21.19 -12.08
C GLY A 494 -10.60 -22.70 -11.81
N MET A 495 -9.52 -23.37 -12.22
CA MET A 495 -9.31 -24.79 -11.91
C MET A 495 -9.06 -25.04 -10.42
N GLN A 496 -8.26 -24.20 -9.75
CA GLN A 496 -8.00 -24.34 -8.32
C GLN A 496 -9.29 -24.21 -7.52
N ILE A 497 -10.10 -23.18 -7.81
CA ILE A 497 -11.42 -22.96 -7.19
C ILE A 497 -12.35 -24.14 -7.43
N ALA A 498 -12.46 -24.64 -8.66
CA ALA A 498 -13.29 -25.80 -8.99
C ALA A 498 -12.85 -27.09 -8.26
N SER A 499 -11.56 -27.20 -7.89
CA SER A 499 -11.05 -28.35 -7.12
C SER A 499 -11.48 -28.38 -5.65
N VAL A 500 -12.01 -27.26 -5.15
CA VAL A 500 -12.48 -27.08 -3.76
C VAL A 500 -14.00 -26.89 -3.74
N CYS A 501 -14.56 -26.04 -4.61
CA CYS A 501 -16.00 -25.75 -4.68
C CYS A 501 -16.75 -26.75 -5.58
N LEU A 502 -16.65 -28.04 -5.24
CA LEU A 502 -17.17 -29.19 -6.00
C LEU A 502 -18.69 -29.23 -6.18
N THR A 503 -19.44 -28.25 -5.67
CA THR A 503 -20.90 -28.15 -5.75
C THR A 503 -21.38 -26.98 -6.60
N ARG A 504 -20.47 -26.17 -7.16
CA ARG A 504 -20.81 -24.94 -7.91
C ARG A 504 -20.25 -24.91 -9.32
N ILE A 505 -18.96 -25.21 -9.46
CA ILE A 505 -18.28 -25.21 -10.76
C ILE A 505 -17.42 -26.48 -10.86
N HIS A 506 -17.55 -27.20 -11.98
CA HIS A 506 -16.76 -28.36 -12.35
C HIS A 506 -15.94 -28.06 -13.60
N TYR A 507 -14.66 -28.43 -13.61
CA TYR A 507 -13.88 -28.43 -14.85
C TYR A 507 -14.08 -29.75 -15.60
N ASN A 508 -14.71 -29.70 -16.77
CA ASN A 508 -14.88 -30.85 -17.63
C ASN A 508 -13.62 -31.08 -18.47
N VAL A 509 -12.92 -32.17 -18.16
CA VAL A 509 -11.63 -32.51 -18.77
C VAL A 509 -11.75 -32.85 -20.27
N LEU A 510 -12.90 -33.36 -20.71
CA LEU A 510 -13.12 -33.80 -22.11
C LEU A 510 -13.31 -32.61 -23.06
N TRP A 511 -14.04 -31.58 -22.59
CA TRP A 511 -14.38 -30.41 -23.41
C TRP A 511 -13.54 -29.18 -23.07
N SER A 512 -12.63 -29.29 -22.09
CA SER A 512 -11.79 -28.21 -21.59
C SER A 512 -12.58 -26.93 -21.26
N ASN A 513 -13.69 -27.08 -20.53
CA ASN A 513 -14.53 -25.98 -20.10
C ASN A 513 -14.97 -26.14 -18.63
N LEU A 514 -15.35 -25.02 -18.01
CA LEU A 514 -15.98 -24.98 -16.69
C LEU A 514 -17.50 -25.04 -16.85
N VAL A 515 -18.14 -25.95 -16.13
CA VAL A 515 -19.57 -26.23 -16.17
C VAL A 515 -20.14 -26.02 -14.77
N LEU A 516 -21.34 -25.43 -14.68
CA LEU A 516 -22.07 -25.37 -13.41
C LEU A 516 -22.54 -26.77 -13.01
N ILE A 517 -22.55 -27.05 -11.71
CA ILE A 517 -23.04 -28.32 -11.16
C ILE A 517 -24.49 -28.17 -10.73
#